data_AF-A0A0N4VTX3-F1
#
_entry.id   AF-A0A0N4VTX3-F1
#
_cell.length_a   1.000
_cell.length_b   1.000
_cell.length_c   1.000
_cell.angle_alpha   90.00
_cell.angle_beta   90.00
_cell.angle_gamma   90.00
#
_symmetry.space_group_name_H-M   'P 1'
#
loop_
_entity.id
_entity.type
_entity.pdbx_description
1 polymer ?
#
loop_
_entity_poly.entity_id
_entity_poly.type
_entity_poly.pdbx_seq_one_letter_code
_entity_poly.pdbx_strand_id
1 'polypeptide(L)'
;MFQVHKRSLSQSLADTAVLAAGHALDNLQDWFEKPSKEKQKLDRTVSHKEPLETEEPCVRKSFILDLLNKSSVPRDPLISPMYATDEVIRQLPPVYFVACHLDPLLDDTIAFAQRVQAAGGRVASMDLLPAVPHGFLNFTLMSPECRRGAKICLQRIKEALGYVENSVI
;
A
#
# COMPACT_ATOMS: atom_id res chain seq x y z
N MET A 1 -44.08 -30.31 -36.41
CA MET A 1 -44.48 -30.02 -35.02
C MET A 1 -43.20 -29.70 -34.25
N PHE A 2 -42.81 -28.43 -34.14
CA PHE A 2 -41.54 -28.05 -33.52
C PHE A 2 -41.74 -27.82 -32.02
N GLN A 3 -41.12 -28.69 -31.20
CA GLN A 3 -41.05 -28.53 -29.75
C GLN A 3 -40.10 -27.38 -29.40
N VAL A 4 -40.64 -26.30 -28.83
CA VAL A 4 -39.84 -25.19 -28.29
C VAL A 4 -39.34 -25.57 -26.90
N HIS A 5 -38.04 -25.85 -26.78
CA HIS A 5 -37.37 -26.11 -25.52
C HIS A 5 -37.31 -24.81 -24.69
N LYS A 6 -38.14 -24.71 -23.65
CA LYS A 6 -38.13 -23.56 -22.73
C LYS A 6 -36.93 -23.70 -21.78
N ARG A 7 -35.81 -23.04 -22.09
CA ARG A 7 -34.67 -22.93 -21.16
C ARG A 7 -35.08 -22.10 -19.94
N SER A 8 -34.72 -22.54 -18.74
CA SER A 8 -35.00 -21.79 -17.50
C SER A 8 -34.29 -20.44 -17.53
N LEU A 9 -34.96 -19.39 -17.02
CA LEU A 9 -34.38 -18.04 -16.90
C LEU A 9 -33.04 -18.05 -16.15
N SER A 10 -32.87 -18.95 -15.19
CA SER A 10 -31.62 -19.14 -14.45
C SER A 10 -30.47 -19.65 -15.32
N GLN A 11 -30.74 -20.55 -16.26
CA GLN A 11 -29.75 -21.06 -17.21
C GLN A 11 -29.40 -20.01 -18.26
N SER A 12 -30.37 -19.24 -18.75
CA SER A 12 -30.11 -18.12 -19.66
C SER A 12 -29.28 -17.02 -19.00
N LEU A 13 -29.50 -16.73 -17.71
CA LEU A 13 -28.70 -15.77 -16.96
C LEU A 13 -27.27 -16.28 -16.76
N ALA A 14 -27.09 -17.56 -16.42
CA ALA A 14 -25.77 -18.17 -16.27
C ALA A 14 -24.97 -18.16 -17.57
N ASP A 15 -25.59 -18.54 -18.69
CA ASP A 15 -24.94 -18.52 -20.01
C ASP A 15 -24.56 -17.09 -20.43
N THR A 16 -25.41 -16.11 -20.11
CA THR A 16 -25.14 -14.68 -20.38
C THR A 16 -23.99 -14.16 -19.50
N ALA A 17 -23.94 -14.55 -18.22
CA ALA A 17 -22.88 -14.15 -17.31
C ALA A 17 -21.53 -14.75 -17.70
N VAL A 18 -21.50 -16.01 -18.13
CA VAL A 18 -20.27 -16.68 -18.61
C VAL A 18 -19.77 -16.03 -19.90
N LEU A 19 -20.66 -15.74 -20.86
CA LEU A 19 -20.29 -15.03 -22.09
C LEU A 19 -19.77 -13.61 -21.81
N ALA A 20 -20.43 -12.87 -20.91
CA ALA A 20 -19.99 -11.52 -20.52
C ALA A 20 -18.65 -11.54 -19.79
N ALA A 21 -18.41 -12.53 -18.93
CA ALA A 21 -17.13 -12.72 -18.24
C ALA A 21 -16.00 -13.09 -19.22
N GLY A 22 -16.27 -13.95 -20.20
CA GLY A 22 -15.33 -14.28 -21.27
C GLY A 22 -14.91 -13.04 -22.06
N HIS A 23 -15.88 -12.23 -22.50
CA HIS A 23 -15.60 -10.96 -23.19
C HIS A 23 -14.83 -9.94 -22.33
N ALA A 24 -15.04 -9.93 -21.01
CA ALA A 24 -14.32 -9.04 -20.11
C ALA A 24 -12.87 -9.48 -19.90
N LEU A 25 -12.60 -10.78 -19.83
CA LEU A 25 -11.25 -11.32 -19.73
C LEU A 25 -10.45 -11.12 -21.03
N ASP A 26 -11.07 -11.31 -22.19
CA ASP A 26 -10.42 -11.06 -23.48
C ASP A 26 -10.01 -9.58 -23.64
N ASN A 27 -10.84 -8.64 -23.18
CA ASN A 27 -10.49 -7.20 -23.17
C ASN A 27 -9.33 -6.86 -22.21
N LEU A 28 -9.22 -7.58 -21.08
CA LEU A 28 -8.12 -7.41 -20.14
C LEU A 28 -6.83 -8.03 -20.68
N GLN A 29 -6.92 -9.16 -21.37
CA GLN A 29 -5.77 -9.76 -22.04
C GLN A 29 -5.25 -8.85 -23.16
N ASP A 30 -6.15 -8.22 -23.92
CA ASP A 30 -5.81 -7.18 -24.92
C ASP A 30 -5.13 -5.94 -24.32
N TRP A 31 -5.42 -5.63 -23.04
CA TRP A 31 -4.78 -4.57 -22.28
C TRP A 31 -3.41 -5.00 -21.73
N PHE A 32 -3.24 -6.28 -21.37
CA PHE A 32 -1.97 -6.86 -20.92
C PHE A 32 -1.02 -7.18 -22.08
N GLU A 33 -1.53 -7.47 -23.27
CA GLU A 33 -0.74 -7.80 -24.46
C GLU A 33 -0.27 -6.57 -25.26
N LYS A 34 -0.77 -5.36 -24.95
CA LYS A 34 -0.30 -4.12 -25.62
C LYS A 34 0.89 -3.49 -24.90
N PRO A 35 2.13 -3.59 -25.44
CA PRO A 35 3.19 -2.69 -25.02
C PRO A 35 2.84 -1.26 -25.46
N SER A 36 3.16 -0.31 -24.59
CA SER A 36 2.81 1.09 -24.74
C SER A 36 3.48 1.71 -25.98
N LYS A 37 2.69 2.03 -27.00
CA LYS A 37 3.04 3.02 -28.03
C LYS A 37 1.95 4.08 -28.10
N GLU A 38 2.09 5.10 -27.26
CA GLU A 38 1.57 6.42 -27.62
C GLU A 38 2.50 6.99 -28.70
N LYS A 39 2.01 7.06 -29.94
CA LYS A 39 1.93 8.33 -30.68
C LYS A 39 1.24 8.14 -32.04
N GLN A 40 0.26 9.01 -32.24
CA GLN A 40 -0.02 9.74 -33.48
C GLN A 40 -0.76 9.02 -34.62
N LYS A 41 -2.05 9.41 -34.73
CA LYS A 41 -2.74 9.90 -35.94
C LYS A 41 -2.26 9.36 -37.30
N LEU A 42 -3.19 8.67 -37.97
CA LEU A 42 -3.41 8.63 -39.43
C LEU A 42 -2.16 8.38 -40.28
N ASP A 43 -1.99 7.17 -40.81
CA ASP A 43 -2.11 6.97 -42.26
C ASP A 43 -2.14 5.49 -42.64
N ARG A 44 -3.06 5.18 -43.54
CA ARG A 44 -3.20 3.90 -44.23
C ARG A 44 -2.04 3.84 -45.22
N THR A 45 -1.20 2.80 -45.18
CA THR A 45 -0.79 1.95 -46.33
C THR A 45 0.47 1.13 -46.03
N VAL A 46 0.35 -0.18 -46.32
CA VAL A 46 1.33 -1.04 -47.01
C VAL A 46 2.69 -1.32 -46.35
N SER A 47 2.80 -2.57 -45.86
CA SER A 47 3.90 -3.52 -46.06
C SER A 47 5.30 -2.97 -46.29
N HIS A 48 6.19 -3.12 -45.31
CA HIS A 48 7.56 -3.62 -45.53
C HIS A 48 8.08 -4.31 -44.26
N LYS A 49 8.72 -5.46 -44.46
CA LYS A 49 9.29 -6.39 -43.47
C LYS A 49 10.80 -6.15 -43.49
N GLU A 50 11.44 -5.79 -42.38
CA GLU A 50 12.90 -5.68 -42.13
C GLU A 50 13.13 -5.49 -40.60
N PRO A 51 14.33 -5.78 -40.05
CA PRO A 51 14.54 -6.78 -39.00
C PRO A 51 14.31 -6.34 -37.54
N LEU A 52 14.24 -7.37 -36.70
CA LEU A 52 14.19 -7.35 -35.24
C LEU A 52 15.32 -6.49 -34.64
N GLU A 53 15.02 -5.23 -34.32
CA GLU A 53 15.82 -4.44 -33.40
C GLU A 53 15.36 -4.76 -31.98
N THR A 54 16.28 -5.32 -31.19
CA THR A 54 16.11 -5.47 -29.74
C THR A 54 16.08 -4.06 -29.15
N GLU A 55 14.89 -3.48 -29.03
CA GLU A 55 14.66 -2.24 -28.29
C GLU A 55 15.07 -2.49 -26.84
N GLU A 56 16.21 -1.93 -26.44
CA GLU A 56 16.64 -1.86 -25.04
C GLU A 56 15.45 -1.37 -24.20
N PRO A 57 15.10 -2.06 -23.10
CA PRO A 57 13.91 -1.75 -22.34
C PRO A 57 13.93 -0.26 -21.99
N CYS A 58 12.86 0.46 -22.35
CA CYS A 58 12.66 1.85 -21.98
C CYS A 58 12.64 1.96 -20.45
N VAL A 59 13.82 2.14 -19.85
CA VAL A 59 13.97 2.43 -18.45
C VAL A 59 13.38 3.83 -18.28
N ARG A 60 12.09 3.91 -17.95
CA ARG A 60 11.53 5.11 -17.33
C ARG A 60 12.37 5.35 -16.09
N LYS A 61 13.36 6.24 -16.20
CA LYS A 61 14.16 6.69 -15.08
C LYS A 61 13.18 7.23 -14.05
N SER A 62 12.97 6.48 -12.97
CA SER A 62 12.08 6.97 -11.94
C SER A 62 12.78 8.17 -11.33
N PHE A 63 12.11 9.32 -11.38
CA PHE A 63 12.66 10.57 -10.87
C PHE A 63 13.10 10.41 -9.41
N ILE A 64 12.40 9.55 -8.65
CA ILE A 64 12.74 9.17 -7.30
C ILE A 64 14.07 8.39 -7.24
N LEU A 65 14.31 7.38 -8.08
CA LEU A 65 15.60 6.67 -8.08
C LEU A 65 16.75 7.58 -8.51
N ASP A 66 16.52 8.47 -9.48
CA ASP A 66 17.54 9.45 -9.89
C ASP A 66 17.83 10.47 -8.78
N LEU A 67 16.82 10.90 -8.02
CA LEU A 67 16.99 11.77 -6.87
C LEU A 67 17.76 11.06 -5.74
N LEU A 68 17.39 9.80 -5.45
CA LEU A 68 18.04 8.96 -4.44
C LEU A 68 19.49 8.59 -4.84
N ASN A 69 19.77 8.38 -6.13
CA ASN A 69 21.11 8.12 -6.63
C ASN A 69 22.00 9.37 -6.65
N LYS A 70 21.42 10.56 -6.81
CA LYS A 70 22.17 11.83 -6.84
C LYS A 70 22.40 12.43 -5.46
N SER A 71 21.60 12.07 -4.47
CA SER A 71 21.74 12.54 -3.10
C SER A 71 22.36 11.44 -2.23
N SER A 72 23.51 11.72 -1.63
CA SER A 72 23.99 10.86 -0.54
C SER A 72 22.95 10.89 0.56
N VAL A 73 22.23 9.79 0.79
CA VAL A 73 21.20 9.71 1.84
C VAL A 73 21.87 10.09 3.17
N PRO A 74 21.51 11.24 3.78
CA PRO A 74 22.19 11.68 4.98
C PRO A 74 21.90 10.70 6.12
N ARG A 75 22.94 10.05 6.64
CA ARG A 75 22.85 9.17 7.81
C ARG A 75 22.93 9.97 9.10
N ASP A 76 22.12 11.02 9.17
CA ASP A 76 22.01 11.86 10.35
C ASP A 76 20.96 11.27 11.30
N PRO A 77 21.32 10.94 12.56
CA PRO A 77 20.37 10.48 13.57
C PRO A 77 19.17 11.41 13.79
N LEU A 78 19.33 12.71 13.55
CA LEU A 78 18.24 13.70 13.68
C LEU A 78 17.22 13.63 12.54
N ILE A 79 17.62 13.06 11.40
CA ILE A 79 16.74 12.83 10.24
C ILE A 79 16.16 11.42 10.30
N SER A 80 17.01 10.43 10.58
CA SER A 80 16.61 9.02 10.69
C SER A 80 17.09 8.45 12.02
N PRO A 81 16.19 8.32 13.02
CA PRO A 81 16.51 7.83 14.36
C PRO A 81 17.11 6.40 14.37
N MET A 82 16.96 5.65 13.29
CA MET A 82 17.60 4.34 13.12
C MET A 82 19.12 4.38 13.22
N TYR A 83 19.75 5.53 12.93
CA TYR A 83 21.20 5.70 13.05
C TYR A 83 21.66 6.23 14.42
N ALA A 84 20.73 6.52 15.35
CA ALA A 84 21.09 6.95 16.69
C ALA A 84 21.84 5.83 17.45
N THR A 85 22.77 6.23 18.33
CA THR A 85 23.50 5.29 19.17
C THR A 85 22.58 4.72 20.26
N ASP A 86 22.93 3.55 20.78
CA ASP A 86 22.11 2.84 21.77
C ASP A 86 21.98 3.65 23.07
N GLU A 87 23.00 4.43 23.44
CA GLU A 87 22.96 5.32 24.62
C GLU A 87 21.92 6.41 24.48
N VAL A 88 21.71 6.93 23.26
CA VAL A 88 20.68 7.94 22.97
C VAL A 88 19.30 7.29 22.99
N ILE A 89 19.16 6.13 22.34
CA ILE A 89 17.87 5.41 22.25
C ILE A 89 17.38 4.99 23.64
N ARG A 90 18.30 4.56 24.53
CA ARG A 90 17.96 4.16 25.90
C ARG A 90 17.43 5.32 26.76
N GLN A 91 17.77 6.56 26.41
CA GLN A 91 17.28 7.76 27.12
C GLN A 91 15.86 8.14 26.73
N LEU A 92 15.28 7.54 25.69
CA LEU A 92 13.92 7.84 25.27
C LEU A 92 12.90 7.52 26.40
N PRO A 93 11.84 8.33 26.53
CA PRO A 93 10.72 7.99 27.40
C PRO A 93 10.02 6.70 26.92
N PRO A 94 9.07 6.13 27.68
CA PRO A 94 8.29 5.00 27.20
C PRO A 94 7.66 5.33 25.84
N VAL A 95 8.01 4.54 24.82
CA VAL A 95 7.56 4.77 23.45
C VAL A 95 6.35 3.91 23.15
N TYR A 96 5.33 4.51 22.55
CA TYR A 96 4.11 3.87 22.11
C TYR A 96 4.09 3.92 20.58
N PHE A 97 4.08 2.76 19.95
CA PHE A 97 4.06 2.66 18.49
C PHE A 97 2.66 2.30 18.01
N VAL A 98 2.19 3.03 16.99
CA VAL A 98 0.96 2.71 16.28
C VAL A 98 1.30 2.62 14.81
N ALA A 99 1.24 1.41 14.26
CA ALA A 99 1.54 1.14 12.87
C ALA A 99 0.26 0.80 12.10
N CYS A 100 0.26 1.07 10.80
CA CYS A 100 -0.87 0.83 9.92
C CYS A 100 -0.55 -0.35 9.01
N HIS A 101 -1.51 -1.27 8.84
CA HIS A 101 -1.27 -2.47 8.03
C HIS A 101 -1.05 -2.18 6.53
N LEU A 102 -1.62 -1.07 6.02
CA LEU A 102 -1.51 -0.65 4.61
C LEU A 102 -0.52 0.50 4.42
N ASP A 103 0.48 0.60 5.29
CA ASP A 103 1.48 1.68 5.27
C ASP A 103 2.83 1.15 4.76
N PRO A 104 3.45 1.79 3.74
CA PRO A 104 4.79 1.42 3.30
C PRO A 104 5.87 1.51 4.40
N LEU A 105 5.61 2.27 5.49
CA LEU A 105 6.52 2.45 6.62
C LEU A 105 6.26 1.49 7.79
N LEU A 106 5.41 0.47 7.58
CA LEU A 106 5.10 -0.54 8.60
C LEU A 106 6.37 -1.23 9.10
N ASP A 107 7.21 -1.70 8.18
CA ASP A 107 8.43 -2.42 8.52
C ASP A 107 9.43 -1.53 9.26
N ASP A 108 9.55 -0.26 8.88
CA ASP A 108 10.39 0.71 9.58
C ASP A 108 9.93 0.93 11.02
N THR A 109 8.61 0.99 11.23
CA THR A 109 8.02 1.13 12.57
C THR A 109 8.36 -0.09 13.44
N ILE A 110 8.20 -1.30 12.89
CA ILE A 110 8.52 -2.55 13.58
C ILE A 110 10.02 -2.63 13.87
N ALA A 111 10.87 -2.31 12.90
CA ALA A 111 12.33 -2.36 13.02
C ALA A 111 12.82 -1.37 14.08
N PHE A 112 12.29 -0.15 14.11
CA PHE A 112 12.66 0.83 15.14
C PHE A 112 12.16 0.41 16.52
N ALA A 113 10.95 -0.14 16.64
CA ALA A 113 10.46 -0.69 17.91
C ALA A 113 11.37 -1.81 18.46
N GLN A 114 11.80 -2.74 17.60
CA GLN A 114 12.77 -3.78 17.95
C GLN A 114 14.12 -3.19 18.36
N ARG A 115 14.61 -2.17 17.63
CA ARG A 115 15.86 -1.47 17.96
C ARG A 115 15.80 -0.79 19.33
N VAL A 116 14.68 -0.13 19.65
CA VAL A 116 14.46 0.48 20.97
C VAL A 116 14.55 -0.56 22.08
N GLN A 117 13.92 -1.73 21.91
CA GLN A 117 14.01 -2.82 22.89
C GLN A 117 15.43 -3.37 23.01
N ALA A 118 16.11 -3.60 21.89
CA ALA A 118 17.47 -4.13 21.86
C ALA A 118 18.49 -3.20 22.53
N ALA A 119 18.34 -1.88 22.37
CA ALA A 119 19.16 -0.86 23.03
C ALA A 119 18.84 -0.71 24.54
N GLY A 120 17.86 -1.45 25.07
CA GLY A 120 17.42 -1.37 26.46
C GLY A 120 16.47 -0.20 26.76
N GLY A 121 15.90 0.42 25.72
CA GLY A 121 14.82 1.40 25.82
C GLY A 121 13.47 0.74 26.15
N ARG A 122 12.48 1.55 26.52
CA ARG A 122 11.16 1.06 26.96
C ARG A 122 10.13 1.24 25.85
N VAL A 123 9.66 0.14 25.30
CA VAL A 123 8.48 0.12 24.41
C VAL A 123 7.26 -0.25 25.24
N ALA A 124 6.34 0.69 25.42
CA ALA A 124 5.15 0.52 26.23
C ALA A 124 4.03 -0.22 25.47
N SER A 125 3.89 0.03 24.16
CA SER A 125 2.94 -0.67 23.30
C SER A 125 3.37 -0.62 21.84
N MET A 126 2.88 -1.60 21.07
CA MET A 126 2.99 -1.67 19.62
C MET A 126 1.64 -2.14 19.08
N ASP A 127 0.83 -1.21 18.57
CA ASP A 127 -0.48 -1.50 18.00
C ASP A 127 -0.41 -1.52 16.48
N LEU A 128 -0.85 -2.63 15.87
CA LEU A 128 -1.01 -2.74 14.43
C LEU A 128 -2.48 -2.56 14.04
N LEU A 129 -2.79 -1.45 13.40
CA LEU A 129 -4.15 -1.11 12.99
C LEU A 129 -4.49 -1.76 11.65
N PRO A 130 -5.53 -2.62 11.58
CA PRO A 130 -5.93 -3.26 10.35
C PRO A 130 -6.68 -2.28 9.42
N ALA A 131 -6.47 -2.45 8.11
CA ALA A 131 -7.25 -1.79 7.05
C ALA A 131 -7.30 -0.25 7.10
N VAL A 132 -6.26 0.39 7.65
CA VAL A 132 -6.10 1.85 7.61
C VAL A 132 -4.82 2.21 6.86
N PRO A 133 -4.83 3.27 6.03
CA PRO A 133 -3.65 3.70 5.27
C PRO A 133 -2.72 4.57 6.12
N HIS A 134 -1.54 4.86 5.57
CA HIS A 134 -0.67 5.90 6.10
C HIS A 134 -1.46 7.22 6.28
N GLY A 135 -1.29 7.89 7.43
CA GLY A 135 -1.97 9.15 7.73
C GLY A 135 -3.46 9.05 8.04
N PHE A 136 -3.95 7.87 8.45
CA PHE A 136 -5.39 7.61 8.72
C PHE A 136 -6.07 8.61 9.67
N LEU A 137 -5.32 9.28 10.57
CA LEU A 137 -5.85 10.28 11.49
C LEU A 137 -6.54 11.46 10.78
N ASN A 138 -6.14 11.76 9.54
CA ASN A 138 -6.76 12.78 8.71
C ASN A 138 -8.16 12.39 8.21
N PHE A 139 -8.51 11.10 8.23
CA PHE A 139 -9.75 10.57 7.66
C PHE A 139 -10.76 10.10 8.72
N THR A 140 -10.57 10.49 9.98
CA THR A 140 -11.41 10.06 11.12
C THR A 140 -12.89 10.42 10.98
N LEU A 141 -13.21 11.53 10.31
CA LEU A 141 -14.60 11.92 10.02
C LEU A 141 -15.23 11.10 8.89
N MET A 142 -14.42 10.61 7.96
CA MET A 142 -14.85 9.95 6.72
C MET A 142 -14.94 8.43 6.84
N SER A 143 -14.04 7.80 7.60
CA SER A 143 -14.00 6.35 7.77
C SER A 143 -14.21 5.94 9.24
N PRO A 144 -15.14 5.03 9.52
CA PRO A 144 -15.31 4.49 10.87
C PRO A 144 -14.09 3.68 11.32
N GLU A 145 -13.35 3.03 10.42
CA GLU A 145 -12.08 2.32 10.69
C GLU A 145 -11.04 3.31 11.21
N CYS A 146 -10.85 4.43 10.51
CA CYS A 146 -9.91 5.48 10.89
C CYS A 146 -10.30 6.08 12.25
N ARG A 147 -11.59 6.25 12.51
CA ARG A 147 -12.11 6.72 13.80
C ARG A 147 -11.83 5.74 14.95
N ARG A 148 -11.96 4.43 14.71
CA ARG A 148 -11.59 3.39 15.68
C ARG A 148 -10.09 3.41 15.96
N GLY A 149 -9.27 3.51 14.92
CA GLY A 149 -7.81 3.68 15.06
C GLY A 149 -7.45 4.90 15.90
N ALA A 150 -8.12 6.04 15.68
CA ALA A 150 -7.85 7.27 16.44
C ALA A 150 -8.20 7.13 17.93
N LYS A 151 -9.23 6.35 18.27
CA LYS A 151 -9.55 6.04 19.66
C LYS A 151 -8.44 5.23 20.33
N ILE A 152 -7.79 4.32 19.61
CA ILE A 152 -6.63 3.57 20.11
C ILE A 152 -5.47 4.52 20.39
N CYS A 153 -5.15 5.44 19.46
CA CYS A 153 -4.13 6.47 19.70
C CYS A 153 -4.45 7.32 20.94
N LEU A 154 -5.71 7.73 21.11
CA LEU A 154 -6.14 8.50 22.28
C LEU A 154 -5.96 7.70 23.58
N GLN A 155 -6.27 6.39 23.56
CA GLN A 155 -6.06 5.51 24.69
C GLN A 155 -4.58 5.40 25.07
N ARG A 156 -3.67 5.29 24.10
CA ARG A 156 -2.22 5.29 24.35
C ARG A 156 -1.72 6.61 24.91
N ILE A 157 -2.24 7.73 24.43
CA ILE A 157 -1.90 9.05 24.99
C ILE A 157 -2.37 9.16 26.44
N LYS A 158 -3.59 8.69 26.76
CA LYS A 158 -4.08 8.63 28.14
C LYS A 158 -3.16 7.79 29.04
N GLU A 159 -2.80 6.60 28.59
CA GLU A 159 -1.87 5.71 29.30
C GLU A 159 -0.49 6.37 29.51
N ALA A 160 0.07 7.01 28.48
CA ALA A 160 1.35 7.69 28.56
C ALA A 160 1.34 8.87 29.56
N LEU A 161 0.20 9.54 29.71
CA LEU A 161 -0.01 10.63 30.65
C LEU A 161 -0.48 10.17 32.04
N GLY A 162 -0.67 8.85 32.25
CA GLY A 162 -1.10 8.30 33.54
C GLY A 162 -2.62 8.41 33.80
N TYR A 163 -3.43 8.69 32.79
CA TYR A 163 -4.89 8.62 32.90
C TYR A 163 -5.33 7.16 32.79
N VAL A 164 -5.47 6.50 33.94
CA VAL A 164 -6.10 5.18 34.03
C VAL A 164 -7.61 5.40 34.15
N GLU A 165 -8.38 5.08 33.11
CA GLU A 165 -9.83 4.93 33.28
C GLU A 165 -10.06 3.73 34.18
N ASN A 166 -10.39 3.99 35.45
CA ASN A 166 -10.93 2.97 36.34
C ASN A 166 -12.27 2.54 35.74
N SER A 167 -12.27 1.42 35.02
CA SER A 167 -13.48 0.76 34.56
C SER A 167 -14.37 0.51 35.77
N VAL A 168 -15.46 1.26 35.89
CA VAL A 168 -16.53 0.95 36.83
C VAL A 168 -17.06 -0.43 36.43
N ILE A 169 -16.93 -1.38 37.35
CA ILE A 169 -17.44 -2.76 37.27
C ILE A 169 -18.96 -2.73 37.15
#